data_AF-A0A2A3JUT9-F1
#
_entry.id   AF-A0A2A3JUT9-F1
#
_cell.length_a   1.000
_cell.length_b   1.000
_cell.length_c   1.000
_cell.angle_alpha   90.00
_cell.angle_beta   90.00
_cell.angle_gamma   90.00
#
_symmetry.space_group_name_H-M   'P 1'
#
loop_
_entity.id
_entity.type
_entity.pdbx_description
1 polymer ?
#
loop_
_entity_poly.entity_id
_entity_poly.type
_entity_poly.pdbx_seq_one_letter_code
_entity_poly.pdbx_strand_id
1 'polypeptide(L)'
;MLSDLMGGFGVVLQPMNLLILASAVLIGFVGGALPGISGVILVVILLPVTYSMEPTGAFMLLTAIYASSVFSGLITAILYRAPGTPEAVMTAIDGYPMT
;
A
#
# COMPACT_ATOMS: atom_id res chain seq x y z
N MET A 1 15.21 -22.37 -9.53
CA MET A 1 14.83 -21.08 -10.14
C MET A 1 13.35 -21.04 -10.51
N LEU A 2 12.88 -21.74 -11.54
CA LEU A 2 11.46 -21.75 -11.89
C LEU A 2 10.59 -22.46 -10.82
N SER A 3 11.14 -23.53 -10.22
CA SER A 3 10.55 -24.23 -9.06
C SER A 3 10.29 -23.30 -7.88
N ASP A 4 11.23 -22.41 -7.59
CA ASP A 4 11.20 -21.55 -6.41
C ASP A 4 10.20 -20.41 -6.61
N LEU A 5 10.10 -19.90 -7.84
CA LEU A 5 9.06 -18.95 -8.25
C LEU A 5 7.66 -19.55 -8.08
N MET A 6 7.44 -20.78 -8.58
CA MET A 6 6.17 -21.49 -8.40
C MET A 6 5.87 -21.75 -6.92
N GLY A 7 6.88 -22.08 -6.12
CA GLY A 7 6.75 -22.21 -4.67
C GLY A 7 6.31 -20.91 -4.00
N GLY A 8 6.88 -19.77 -4.41
CA GLY A 8 6.52 -18.44 -3.91
C GLY A 8 5.05 -18.09 -4.16
N PHE A 9 4.53 -18.36 -5.36
CA PHE A 9 3.08 -18.21 -5.63
C PHE A 9 2.23 -19.10 -4.72
N GLY A 10 2.68 -20.33 -4.48
CA GLY A 10 2.02 -21.25 -3.54
C GLY A 10 1.92 -20.67 -2.12
N VAL A 11 2.98 -20.01 -1.63
CA VAL A 11 2.99 -19.34 -0.32
C VAL A 11 2.01 -18.17 -0.29
N VAL A 12 2.03 -17.29 -1.30
CA VAL A 12 1.16 -16.12 -1.37
C VAL A 12 -0.33 -16.51 -1.38
N LEU A 13 -0.66 -17.61 -2.07
CA LEU A 13 -2.04 -18.11 -2.19
C LEU A 13 -2.56 -18.82 -0.93
N GLN A 14 -1.74 -18.99 0.10
CA GLN A 14 -2.21 -19.57 1.36
C GLN A 14 -3.29 -18.66 2.00
N PRO A 15 -4.35 -19.22 2.59
CA PRO A 15 -5.47 -18.43 3.13
C PRO A 15 -5.05 -17.34 4.13
N MET A 16 -4.09 -17.66 5.02
CA MET A 16 -3.58 -16.71 5.99
C MET A 16 -2.87 -15.52 5.34
N ASN A 17 -2.05 -15.78 4.32
CA ASN A 17 -1.30 -14.75 3.60
C ASN A 17 -2.22 -13.88 2.75
N LEU A 18 -3.28 -14.45 2.19
CA LEU A 18 -4.34 -13.70 1.52
C LEU A 18 -5.08 -12.76 2.47
N LEU A 19 -5.37 -13.18 3.70
CA LEU A 19 -5.97 -12.31 4.72
C LEU A 19 -5.03 -11.17 5.12
N ILE A 20 -3.75 -11.47 5.31
CA ILE A 20 -2.72 -10.44 5.57
C ILE A 20 -2.66 -9.45 4.41
N LEU A 21 -2.63 -9.92 3.15
CA LEU A 21 -2.63 -9.06 1.98
C LEU A 21 -3.89 -8.20 1.88
N ALA A 22 -5.07 -8.79 2.06
CA ALA A 22 -6.34 -8.06 1.99
C ALA A 22 -6.41 -6.95 3.05
N SER A 23 -6.03 -7.25 4.29
CA SER A 23 -5.98 -6.27 5.38
C SER A 23 -4.93 -5.19 5.13
N ALA A 24 -3.73 -5.56 4.68
CA ALA A 24 -2.66 -4.63 4.32
C ALA A 24 -3.09 -3.67 3.20
N VAL A 25 -3.76 -4.17 2.16
CA VAL A 25 -4.31 -3.35 1.06
C VAL A 25 -5.37 -2.38 1.58
N LEU A 26 -6.29 -2.82 2.45
CA LEU A 26 -7.30 -1.94 3.02
C LEU A 26 -6.67 -0.83 3.88
N ILE A 27 -5.69 -1.18 4.71
CA ILE A 27 -4.99 -0.23 5.57
C ILE A 27 -4.22 0.80 4.72
N GLY A 28 -3.46 0.33 3.71
CA GLY A 28 -2.73 1.23 2.82
C GLY A 28 -3.66 2.09 1.97
N PHE A 29 -4.78 1.54 1.50
CA PHE A 29 -5.78 2.30 0.75
C PHE A 29 -6.37 3.44 1.59
N VAL A 30 -6.86 3.15 2.80
CA VAL A 30 -7.40 4.16 3.71
C VAL A 30 -6.32 5.18 4.09
N GLY A 31 -5.12 4.71 4.40
CA GLY A 31 -4.01 5.58 4.75
C GLY A 31 -3.59 6.53 3.64
N GLY A 32 -3.45 6.06 2.40
CA GLY A 32 -3.09 6.90 1.26
C GLY A 32 -4.21 7.82 0.78
N ALA A 33 -5.46 7.51 1.13
CA ALA A 33 -6.60 8.39 0.91
C ALA A 33 -6.66 9.57 1.91
N LEU A 34 -5.74 9.65 2.88
CA LEU A 34 -5.65 10.76 3.82
C LEU A 34 -4.63 11.82 3.33
N PRO A 35 -4.99 13.12 3.36
CA PRO A 35 -4.11 14.18 2.89
C PRO A 35 -2.84 14.25 3.75
N GLY A 36 -1.69 14.36 3.08
CA GLY A 36 -0.38 14.49 3.74
C GLY A 36 0.24 13.17 4.24
N ILE A 37 -0.41 12.02 4.06
CA ILE A 37 0.20 10.72 4.36
C ILE A 37 0.73 10.08 3.08
N SER A 38 2.05 9.90 3.02
CA SER A 38 2.69 9.15 1.93
C SER A 38 2.75 7.65 2.25
N GLY A 39 2.87 6.82 1.21
CA GLY A 39 3.06 5.38 1.37
C GLY A 39 4.30 5.04 2.21
N VAL A 40 5.37 5.83 2.11
CA VAL A 40 6.58 5.65 2.93
C VAL A 40 6.29 5.90 4.41
N ILE A 41 5.54 6.96 4.74
CA ILE A 41 5.17 7.28 6.13
C ILE A 41 4.32 6.15 6.74
N LEU A 42 3.35 5.62 5.99
CA LEU A 42 2.54 4.47 6.43
C LEU A 42 3.37 3.22 6.72
N VAL A 43 4.30 2.89 5.82
CA VAL A 43 5.22 1.76 6.01
C VAL A 43 6.04 1.96 7.28
N VAL A 44 6.58 3.15 7.52
CA VAL A 44 7.37 3.44 8.73
C VAL A 44 6.53 3.32 10.00
N ILE A 45 5.29 3.81 9.98
CA ILE A 45 4.36 3.72 11.13
C ILE A 45 4.02 2.26 11.45
N LEU A 46 3.85 1.41 10.44
CA LEU A 46 3.46 0.01 10.60
C LEU A 46 4.64 -0.95 10.75
N LEU A 47 5.88 -0.48 10.52
CA LEU A 47 7.10 -1.26 10.67
C LEU A 47 7.21 -1.94 12.05
N PRO A 48 6.92 -1.29 13.20
CA PRO A 48 6.99 -1.94 14.51
C PRO A 48 6.06 -3.15 14.66
N VAL A 49 4.92 -3.16 13.98
CA VAL A 49 3.97 -4.30 14.01
C VAL A 49 4.59 -5.54 13.38
N THR A 50 5.52 -5.36 12.45
CA THR A 50 6.17 -6.48 11.75
C THR A 50 7.27 -7.18 12.53
N TYR A 51 7.75 -6.60 13.64
CA TYR A 51 8.85 -7.19 14.42
C TYR A 51 8.50 -8.55 15.06
N SER A 52 7.22 -8.82 15.29
CA SER A 52 6.75 -10.11 15.83
C SER A 52 6.23 -11.07 14.75
N MET A 53 6.30 -10.70 13.47
CA MET A 53 5.78 -11.49 12.36
C MET A 53 6.88 -12.36 11.72
N GLU A 54 6.46 -13.45 11.07
CA GLU A 54 7.34 -14.20 10.17
C GLU A 54 7.81 -13.28 9.02
N PRO A 55 9.10 -13.33 8.60
CA PRO A 55 9.62 -12.44 7.56
C PRO A 55 8.78 -12.40 6.28
N THR A 56 8.27 -13.54 5.83
CA THR A 56 7.41 -13.62 4.65
C THR A 56 6.16 -12.74 4.79
N GLY A 57 5.42 -12.90 5.89
CA GLY A 57 4.23 -12.13 6.20
C GLY A 57 4.50 -10.64 6.40
N ALA A 58 5.61 -10.32 7.07
CA ALA A 58 6.07 -8.94 7.27
C ALA A 58 6.32 -8.21 5.94
N PHE A 59 7.08 -8.84 5.03
CA PHE A 59 7.35 -8.25 3.71
C PHE A 59 6.08 -8.13 2.87
N MET A 60 5.20 -9.13 2.89
CA MET A 60 3.90 -9.05 2.20
C MET A 60 3.05 -7.88 2.71
N LEU A 61 2.97 -7.70 4.03
CA LEU A 61 2.19 -6.62 4.64
C LEU A 61 2.73 -5.24 4.24
N LEU A 62 4.03 -4.99 4.42
CA LEU A 62 4.61 -3.67 4.17
C LEU A 62 4.58 -3.29 2.68
N THR A 63 4.86 -4.26 1.79
CA THR A 63 4.84 -4.01 0.35
C THR A 63 3.42 -3.78 -0.17
N ALA A 64 2.43 -4.52 0.35
CA ALA A 64 1.03 -4.32 0.00
C ALA A 64 0.48 -2.97 0.49
N ILE A 65 0.84 -2.54 1.71
CA ILE A 65 0.51 -1.19 2.22
C ILE A 65 1.10 -0.11 1.32
N TYR A 66 2.37 -0.24 0.96
CA TYR A 66 3.03 0.73 0.10
C TYR A 66 2.33 0.83 -1.27
N ALA A 67 2.13 -0.30 -1.95
CA ALA A 67 1.51 -0.33 -3.28
C ALA A 67 0.08 0.24 -3.27
N SER A 68 -0.74 -0.15 -2.29
CA SER A 68 -2.12 0.32 -2.18
C SER A 68 -2.21 1.80 -1.79
N SER A 69 -1.29 2.30 -0.95
CA SER A 69 -1.23 3.71 -0.56
C SER A 69 -0.79 4.62 -1.71
N VAL A 70 0.19 4.18 -2.52
CA VAL A 70 0.60 4.93 -3.72
C VAL A 70 -0.56 5.07 -4.69
N PHE A 71 -1.36 4.00 -4.86
CA PHE A 71 -2.59 4.06 -5.65
C PHE A 71 -3.62 5.01 -5.04
N SER A 72 -4.00 4.87 -3.76
CA SER A 72 -5.06 5.71 -3.18
C SER A 72 -4.69 7.18 -3.01
N GLY A 73 -3.41 7.56 -3.12
CA GLY A 73 -2.95 8.95 -3.14
C GLY A 73 -3.55 9.80 -4.26
N LEU A 74 -4.07 9.18 -5.33
CA LEU A 74 -4.83 9.91 -6.36
C LEU A 74 -6.14 10.51 -5.82
N ILE A 75 -6.76 9.91 -4.80
CA ILE A 75 -8.00 10.42 -4.20
C ILE A 75 -7.73 11.80 -3.56
N THR A 76 -6.64 11.93 -2.80
CA THR A 76 -6.28 13.18 -2.14
C THR A 76 -5.77 14.24 -3.10
N ALA A 77 -5.01 13.83 -4.11
CA ALA A 77 -4.53 14.70 -5.16
C ALA A 77 -5.68 15.29 -5.99
N ILE A 78 -6.64 14.46 -6.43
CA ILE A 78 -7.72 14.90 -7.33
C ILE A 78 -8.81 15.65 -6.55
N LEU A 79 -9.31 15.08 -5.44
CA LEU A 79 -10.48 15.63 -4.75
C LEU A 79 -10.14 16.82 -3.87
N TYR A 80 -9.01 16.77 -3.15
CA TYR A 80 -8.64 17.80 -2.17
C TYR A 80 -7.55 18.73 -2.68
N ARG A 81 -6.97 18.48 -3.86
CA ARG A 81 -5.80 19.21 -4.41
C ARG A 81 -4.65 19.31 -3.40
N ALA A 82 -4.53 18.29 -2.55
CA ALA A 82 -3.56 18.21 -1.46
C ALA A 82 -2.77 16.89 -1.60
N PRO A 83 -1.83 16.82 -2.56
CA PRO A 83 -1.08 15.59 -2.83
C PRO A 83 -0.22 15.19 -1.62
N GLY A 84 -0.28 13.91 -1.25
CA GLY A 84 0.54 13.34 -0.17
C GLY A 84 1.98 13.01 -0.57
N THR A 85 2.28 12.97 -1.88
CA THR A 85 3.61 12.66 -2.43
C THR A 85 3.96 13.59 -3.61
N PRO A 86 5.27 13.85 -3.87
CA PRO A 86 5.69 14.68 -4.99
C PRO A 86 5.28 14.13 -6.37
N GLU A 87 5.22 12.81 -6.51
CA GLU A 87 4.80 12.13 -7.73
C GLU A 87 3.31 12.31 -8.05
N ALA A 88 2.47 12.58 -7.04
CA ALA A 88 1.04 12.85 -7.22
C ALA A 88 0.73 14.33 -7.55
N VAL A 89 1.74 15.19 -7.65
CA VAL A 89 1.54 16.63 -7.95
C VAL A 89 0.90 16.81 -9.33
N MET A 90 1.39 16.09 -10.35
CA MET A 90 0.77 16.15 -11.68
C MET A 90 -0.65 15.57 -11.66
N THR A 91 -0.91 14.54 -10.85
CA THR A 91 -2.26 13.98 -10.65
C THR A 91 -3.23 15.02 -10.08
N ALA A 92 -2.77 15.96 -9.26
CA ALA A 92 -3.61 17.05 -8.73
C ALA A 92 -3.93 18.13 -9.78
N ILE A 93 -3.16 18.20 -10.87
CA ILE A 93 -3.34 19.14 -11.98
C ILE A 93 -4.17 18.51 -13.09
N ASP A 94 -3.83 17.27 -13.48
CA ASP A 94 -4.42 16.54 -14.60
C ASP A 94 -5.71 15.79 -14.21
N GLY A 95 -5.95 15.62 -12.91
CA GLY A 95 -7.10 14.90 -12.37
C GLY A 95 -8.44 15.58 -12.66
N TYR A 96 -9.43 14.80 -13.09
CA TYR A 96 -10.79 15.31 -13.29
C TYR A 96 -11.49 15.57 -11.94
N PRO A 97 -11.91 16.80 -11.62
CA PRO A 97 -12.55 17.11 -10.35
C PRO A 97 -13.94 16.48 -10.28
N MET A 98 -14.24 15.79 -9.18
CA MET A 98 -15.62 15.39 -8.87
C MET A 98 -16.36 16.64 -8.39
N THR A 99 -17.24 17.15 -9.24
CA THR A 99 -18.13 18.30 -8.97
C THR A 99 -19.07 18.04 -7.81
#